data_AF-A0A9E3TXK0-F1
#
_entry.id   AF-A0A9E3TXK0-F1
#
_cell.length_a   1.000
_cell.length_b   1.000
_cell.length_c   1.000
_cell.angle_alpha   90.00
_cell.angle_beta   90.00
_cell.angle_gamma   90.00
#
_symmetry.space_group_name_H-M   'P 1'
#
loop_
_entity.id
_entity.type
_entity.pdbx_description
1 polymer ?
#
loop_
_entity_poly.entity_id
_entity_poly.type
_entity_poly.pdbx_seq_one_letter_code
_entity_poly.pdbx_strand_id
1 'polypeptide(L)' 'MLHVRRINAAAELDALAGDWDRLSGGVPFRRFAWHCSWWRRFAADRCELYVLVAANDAGEVVGIAPWFLESTVARGRVVR' A
#
# COMPACT_ATOMS: atom_id res chain seq x y z
N MET A 1 17.78 -11.76 4.03
CA MET A 1 17.46 -10.51 4.74
C MET A 1 16.10 -10.02 4.26
N LEU A 2 15.54 -8.98 4.87
CA LEU A 2 14.31 -8.32 4.40
C LEU A 2 14.64 -6.90 3.95
N HIS A 3 14.16 -6.55 2.76
CA HIS A 3 14.26 -5.23 2.19
C HIS A 3 12.88 -4.57 2.16
N VAL A 4 12.78 -3.35 2.66
CA VAL A 4 11.53 -2.59 2.66
C VAL A 4 11.67 -1.40 1.72
N ARG A 5 10.71 -1.23 0.81
CA ARG A 5 10.62 -0.06 -0.07
C ARG A 5 9.24 0.59 0.04
N ARG A 6 9.21 1.91 -0.14
CA ARG A 6 7.95 2.67 -0.24
C ARG A 6 7.50 2.75 -1.69
N ILE A 7 6.20 2.55 -1.88
CA ILE A 7 5.46 2.82 -3.11
C ILE A 7 4.72 4.13 -2.94
N ASN A 8 4.90 5.03 -3.90
CA ASN A 8 4.21 6.32 -3.96
C ASN A 8 3.67 6.65 -5.37
N ALA A 9 3.78 5.72 -6.32
CA ALA A 9 3.27 5.88 -7.69
C ALA A 9 2.12 4.88 -7.97
N ALA A 10 1.11 5.34 -8.71
CA ALA A 10 -0.07 4.53 -9.04
C ALA A 10 0.30 3.29 -9.90
N ALA A 11 1.20 3.43 -10.87
CA ALA A 11 1.63 2.32 -11.72
C ALA A 11 2.32 1.20 -10.91
N GLU A 12 3.14 1.58 -9.93
CA GLU A 12 3.78 0.61 -9.03
C GLU A 12 2.78 -0.04 -8.07
N LEU A 13 1.76 0.70 -7.62
CA LEU A 13 0.67 0.15 -6.83
C LEU A 13 -0.08 -0.93 -7.62
N ASP A 14 -0.42 -0.65 -8.88
CA ASP A 14 -1.15 -1.57 -9.74
C ASP A 14 -0.35 -2.84 -10.04
N ALA A 15 0.97 -2.73 -10.19
CA ALA A 15 1.85 -3.88 -10.38
C ALA A 15 1.87 -4.85 -9.18
N LEU A 16 1.47 -4.41 -7.97
CA LEU A 16 1.42 -5.25 -6.78
C LEU A 16 0.17 -6.11 -6.66
N ALA A 17 -0.82 -5.97 -7.55
CA ALA A 17 -2.12 -6.62 -7.41
C ALA A 17 -2.03 -8.14 -7.18
N GLY A 18 -1.14 -8.82 -7.92
CA GLY A 18 -0.94 -10.27 -7.79
C GLY A 18 -0.36 -10.69 -6.45
N ASP A 19 0.74 -10.06 -6.03
CA ASP A 19 1.38 -10.33 -4.73
C ASP A 19 0.47 -9.99 -3.56
N TRP A 20 -0.26 -8.88 -3.66
CA TRP A 20 -1.21 -8.45 -2.66
C TRP A 20 -2.34 -9.47 -2.47
N ASP A 21 -2.92 -9.94 -3.57
CA ASP A 21 -3.98 -10.94 -3.51
C ASP A 21 -3.46 -12.29 -2.99
N ARG A 22 -2.24 -12.68 -3.34
CA ARG A 22 -1.58 -13.86 -2.78
C ARG A 22 -1.44 -13.74 -1.26
N LEU A 23 -1.04 -12.57 -0.76
CA LEU A 23 -0.89 -12.28 0.68
C LEU A 23 -2.23 -12.08 1.41
N SER A 24 -3.33 -11.88 0.68
CA SER A 24 -4.66 -11.65 1.28
C SER A 24 -5.21 -12.87 2.04
N GLY A 25 -4.66 -14.07 1.79
CA GLY A 25 -5.11 -15.32 2.40
C GLY A 25 -6.57 -15.68 2.07
N GLY A 26 -7.08 -15.21 0.91
CA GLY A 26 -8.45 -15.43 0.48
C GLY A 26 -9.49 -14.52 1.16
N VAL A 27 -9.08 -13.61 2.05
CA VAL A 27 -9.99 -12.67 2.72
C VAL A 27 -10.34 -11.51 1.78
N PRO A 28 -11.61 -11.35 1.34
CA PRO A 28 -11.97 -10.36 0.31
C PRO A 28 -11.59 -8.92 0.66
N PHE A 29 -11.77 -8.52 1.93
CA PHE A 29 -11.45 -7.17 2.41
C PHE A 29 -9.95 -6.87 2.53
N ARG A 30 -9.09 -7.88 2.31
CA ARG A 30 -7.63 -7.72 2.26
C ARG A 30 -7.10 -7.70 0.82
N ARG A 31 -7.96 -7.94 -0.17
CA ARG A 31 -7.56 -8.00 -1.59
C ARG A 31 -7.22 -6.63 -2.13
N PHE A 32 -6.38 -6.62 -3.15
CA PHE A 32 -5.95 -5.40 -3.84
C PHE A 32 -7.15 -4.57 -4.31
N ALA A 33 -8.14 -5.24 -4.93
CA ALA A 33 -9.32 -4.57 -5.47
C ALA A 33 -10.10 -3.80 -4.39
N TRP A 34 -10.18 -4.32 -3.15
CA TRP A 34 -10.86 -3.64 -2.05
C TRP A 34 -10.11 -2.37 -1.64
N HIS A 35 -8.82 -2.50 -1.31
CA HIS A 35 -8.00 -1.38 -0.86
C HIS A 35 -7.82 -0.32 -1.94
N CYS A 36 -7.54 -0.73 -3.18
CA CYS A 36 -7.26 0.19 -4.28
C CYS A 36 -8.53 0.94 -4.71
N SER A 37 -9.70 0.29 -4.67
CA SER A 37 -10.97 1.00 -4.91
C SER A 37 -11.24 2.05 -3.84
N TRP A 38 -10.95 1.75 -2.57
CA TRP A 38 -11.07 2.73 -1.50
C TRP A 38 -10.11 3.91 -1.72
N TRP A 39 -8.84 3.63 -1.96
CA TRP A 39 -7.82 4.66 -2.21
C TRP A 39 -8.21 5.58 -3.37
N ARG A 40 -8.53 5.01 -4.53
CA ARG A 40 -8.91 5.78 -5.73
C ARG A 40 -10.18 6.60 -5.55
N ARG A 41 -11.09 6.18 -4.67
CA ARG A 41 -12.39 6.85 -4.48
C ARG A 41 -12.40 7.89 -3.35
N PHE A 42 -11.65 7.63 -2.28
CA PHE A 42 -11.75 8.36 -1.02
C PHE A 42 -10.46 9.06 -0.59
N ALA A 43 -9.33 8.84 -1.28
CA ALA A 43 -8.14 9.65 -1.04
C ALA A 43 -8.47 11.14 -1.27
N ALA A 44 -8.26 11.96 -0.25
CA ALA A 44 -8.37 13.39 -0.36
C ALA A 44 -7.08 13.98 -0.93
N ASP A 45 -7.11 15.22 -1.43
CA ASP A 45 -5.93 15.92 -2.00
C ASP A 45 -4.74 16.04 -1.02
N ARG A 46 -5.03 15.91 0.28
CA ARG A 46 -4.03 15.93 1.37
C ARG A 46 -3.47 14.55 1.72
N CYS A 47 -3.87 13.50 0.99
CA CYS A 47 -3.41 12.14 1.17
C CYS A 47 -2.42 11.76 0.06
N GLU A 48 -1.30 11.15 0.44
CA GLU A 48 -0.29 10.64 -0.49
C GLU A 48 -0.12 9.13 -0.32
N LEU A 49 0.11 8.42 -1.42
CA LEU A 49 0.35 6.99 -1.37
C LEU A 49 1.61 6.68 -0.54
N TYR A 50 1.48 5.77 0.42
CA TYR A 50 2.55 5.36 1.34
C TYR A 50 2.50 3.85 1.57
N VAL A 51 2.45 3.05 0.51
CA VAL A 51 2.43 1.59 0.69
C VAL A 51 3.85 1.11 0.95
N LEU A 52 4.07 0.34 2.01
CA LEU A 52 5.36 -0.31 2.24
C LEU A 52 5.32 -1.75 1.74
N VAL A 53 6.36 -2.16 1.02
CA VAL A 53 6.51 -3.51 0.49
C VAL A 53 7.77 -4.10 1.08
N ALA A 54 7.63 -5.23 1.78
CA ALA A 54 8.73 -6.01 2.29
C ALA A 54 8.98 -7.20 1.34
N ALA A 55 10.22 -7.34 0.88
CA ALA A 55 10.67 -8.45 0.04
C ALA A 55 11.88 -9.15 0.66
N ASN A 56 12.03 -10.45 0.40
CA ASN A 56 13.23 -11.20 0.76
C ASN A 56 14.34 -11.02 -0.29
N ASP A 57 15.53 -11.57 -0.06
CA ASP A 57 16.68 -11.45 -0.97
C ASP A 57 16.44 -12.09 -2.34
N ALA A 58 15.47 -13.01 -2.46
CA ALA A 58 15.07 -13.61 -3.74
C ALA A 58 14.09 -12.72 -4.54
N GLY A 59 13.72 -11.55 -3.99
CA GLY A 59 12.78 -10.61 -4.61
C GLY A 59 11.31 -10.96 -4.39
N GLU A 60 11.01 -11.99 -3.60
CA GLU A 60 9.62 -12.36 -3.30
C GLU A 60 9.04 -11.36 -2.28
N VAL A 61 7.87 -10.80 -2.61
CA VAL A 61 7.13 -9.95 -1.68
C VAL A 61 6.54 -10.81 -0.57
N VAL A 62 6.92 -10.53 0.68
CA VAL A 62 6.47 -11.29 1.87
C VAL A 62 5.55 -10.48 2.78
N GLY A 63 5.38 -9.19 2.50
CA GLY A 63 4.49 -8.33 3.27
C GLY A 63 4.18 -7.03 2.56
N ILE A 64 2.95 -6.55 2.75
CA ILE A 64 2.49 -5.25 2.24
C ILE A 64 1.75 -4.52 3.37
N ALA A 65 2.17 -3.28 3.65
CA ALA A 65 1.47 -2.38 4.56
C ALA A 65 0.70 -1.33 3.74
N PRO A 66 -0.64 -1.39 3.70
CA PRO A 66 -1.47 -0.62 2.78
C PRO A 66 -1.77 0.79 3.31
N TRP A 67 -0.73 1.57 3.56
CA TRP A 67 -0.84 2.88 4.20
C TRP A 67 -0.91 4.05 3.22
N PHE A 68 -1.30 5.20 3.76
CA PHE A 68 -1.16 6.50 3.14
C PHE A 68 -0.67 7.54 4.14
N LEU A 69 -0.08 8.61 3.63
CA LEU A 69 0.34 9.75 4.43
C LEU A 69 -0.74 10.83 4.36
N GLU A 70 -1.26 11.27 5.48
CA GLU A 70 -2.16 12.42 5.56
C GLU A 70 -1.41 13.64 6.12
N SER A 71 -1.51 14.77 5.42
CA SER A 71 -0.93 16.04 5.85
C SER A 71 -2.03 17.00 6.34
N THR A 72 -1.93 17.47 7.59
CA THR A 72 -2.84 18.46 8.16
C THR A 72 -2.08 19.54 8.91
N VAL A 73 -2.64 20.76 8.96
CA VAL A 73 -2.03 21.87 9.72
C VAL A 73 -1.94 21.56 11.22
N ALA A 74 -2.99 20.95 11.78
CA ALA A 74 -3.07 20.70 13.22
C ALA A 74 -2.20 19.53 13.71
N ARG A 75 -1.92 18.52 12.86
CA ARG A 75 -1.23 17.28 13.27
C ARG A 75 0.05 16.99 12.47
N GLY A 76 0.42 17.84 11.52
CA GLY A 76 1.53 17.58 10.62
C GLY A 76 1.26 16.39 9.69
N ARG A 77 2.27 15.54 9.47
CA ARG A 77 2.22 14.38 8.57
C ARG A 77 2.04 13.09 9.36
N VAL A 78 0.98 12.35 9.10
CA VAL A 78 0.61 11.12 9.81
C VAL A 78 0.47 9.96 8.83
N VAL A 79 1.12 8.83 9.11
CA VAL A 79 0.93 7.58 8.37
C VAL A 79 -0.31 6.87 8.93
N ARG A 80 -1.23 6.47 8.07
CA ARG A 80 -2.48 5.78 8.40
C ARG A 80 -2.66 4.50 7.59
#